data_AF-A0A356FRU4-F1
#
_entry.id   AF-A0A356FRU4-F1
#
_cell.length_a   1.000
_cell.length_b   1.000
_cell.length_c   1.000
_cell.angle_alpha   90.00
_cell.angle_beta   90.00
_cell.angle_gamma   90.00
#
_symmetry.space_group_name_H-M   'P 1'
#
loop_
_entity.id
_entity.type
_entity.pdbx_description
1 polymer ?
#
loop_
_entity_poly.entity_id
_entity_poly.type
_entity_poly.pdbx_seq_one_letter_code
_entity_poly.pdbx_strand_id
1 'polypeptide(L)'
;NVNDSVTKSKFDNLYGCRESLLDGIKRATDVMISGKVGVVCGYGDVGKGCAAALKGMGAQVVVTEVDPICALQAAMEGYRVLTVEDTLGWGDIYVTTTGNYGIITADQMSKMKDQAIVCNIGHFDNEIEVDRLNDMPGVDIEEIKPDDQGAVDKYTFPGGNSIYLLAKGRLVNLGCATGHPSFVMSNSFTNQALAQIELWKQLEKYSPGVYILPKHIDEEVARLHLEKIGCKLTTLSDQQASYIGVAPGGPYKAEHYRY
;
A
#
# COMPACT_ATOMS: atom_id res chain seq x y z
N ASN A 1 14.21 11.56 -6.36
CA ASN A 1 13.18 10.54 -6.11
C ASN A 1 13.32 10.05 -4.67
N VAL A 2 12.51 10.60 -3.75
CA VAL A 2 12.49 10.18 -2.34
C VAL A 2 11.70 8.87 -2.18
N ASN A 3 10.76 8.57 -3.09
CA ASN A 3 9.95 7.37 -3.01
C ASN A 3 10.81 6.09 -3.04
N ASP A 4 11.89 6.10 -3.83
CA ASP A 4 12.73 4.93 -4.05
C ASP A 4 13.82 4.74 -2.99
N SER A 5 13.93 5.64 -2.01
CA SER A 5 14.73 5.35 -0.81
C SER A 5 14.17 4.11 -0.10
N VAL A 6 15.02 3.12 0.16
CA VAL A 6 15.20 2.55 1.50
C VAL A 6 14.02 2.61 2.45
N THR A 7 14.27 3.51 3.38
CA THR A 7 13.45 3.91 4.51
C THR A 7 12.16 4.61 4.12
N LYS A 8 11.94 4.90 2.84
CA LYS A 8 10.64 5.32 2.31
C LYS A 8 9.88 4.11 1.78
N SER A 9 10.25 3.57 0.63
CA SER A 9 9.52 2.50 -0.08
C SER A 9 9.21 1.29 0.80
N LYS A 10 10.22 0.73 1.50
CA LYS A 10 10.03 -0.49 2.31
C LYS A 10 9.42 -0.27 3.69
N PHE A 11 9.17 0.97 4.07
CA PHE A 11 8.58 1.30 5.35
C PHE A 11 7.22 1.95 5.18
N ASP A 12 7.16 3.07 4.48
CA ASP A 12 5.93 3.83 4.21
C ASP A 12 4.92 2.98 3.43
N ASN A 13 5.30 2.54 2.22
CA ASN A 13 4.37 1.82 1.36
C ASN A 13 4.00 0.45 1.95
N LEU A 14 4.94 -0.22 2.63
CA LEU A 14 4.71 -1.54 3.20
C LEU A 14 4.03 -1.49 4.58
N TYR A 15 4.73 -0.95 5.59
CA TYR A 15 4.25 -0.94 6.97
C TYR A 15 3.16 0.10 7.21
N GLY A 16 3.22 1.26 6.55
CA GLY A 16 2.17 2.26 6.66
C GLY A 16 0.82 1.78 6.13
N CYS A 17 0.81 1.12 4.96
CA CYS A 17 -0.41 0.50 4.44
C CYS A 17 -0.86 -0.70 5.30
N ARG A 18 0.07 -1.48 5.87
CA ARG A 18 -0.26 -2.56 6.80
C ARG A 18 -1.01 -2.07 8.05
N GLU A 19 -0.65 -0.92 8.58
CA GLU A 19 -1.30 -0.30 9.74
C GLU A 19 -2.63 0.37 9.35
N SER A 20 -2.67 1.05 8.21
CA SER A 20 -3.75 2.00 7.87
C SER A 20 -4.89 1.43 7.02
N LEU A 21 -4.68 0.33 6.27
CA LEU A 21 -5.73 -0.24 5.41
C LEU A 21 -6.95 -0.67 6.24
N LEU A 22 -6.72 -1.51 7.25
CA LEU A 22 -7.80 -2.05 8.06
C LEU A 22 -8.43 -0.98 8.95
N ASP A 23 -7.69 0.07 9.31
CA ASP A 23 -8.26 1.23 10.01
C ASP A 23 -9.31 1.92 9.13
N GLY A 24 -8.98 2.22 7.86
CA GLY A 24 -9.92 2.79 6.90
C GLY A 24 -11.16 1.93 6.67
N ILE A 25 -10.97 0.63 6.41
CA ILE A 25 -12.09 -0.29 6.19
C ILE A 25 -12.98 -0.39 7.43
N LYS A 26 -12.39 -0.47 8.63
CA LYS A 26 -13.15 -0.62 9.88
C LYS A 26 -13.93 0.63 10.25
N ARG A 27 -13.33 1.83 10.17
CA ARG A 27 -14.07 3.07 10.45
C ARG A 27 -15.21 3.30 9.46
N ALA A 28 -15.00 2.90 8.20
CA ALA A 28 -16.02 2.98 7.18
C ALA A 28 -17.19 2.02 7.44
N THR A 29 -16.91 0.75 7.77
CA THR A 29 -17.92 -0.33 7.66
C THR A 29 -18.17 -1.12 8.94
N ASP A 30 -17.34 -0.97 9.96
CA ASP A 30 -17.33 -1.77 11.20
C ASP A 30 -17.31 -3.30 10.97
N VAL A 31 -16.91 -3.72 9.76
CA VAL A 31 -17.04 -5.10 9.33
C VAL A 31 -16.06 -6.04 10.06
N MET A 32 -16.52 -7.27 10.32
CA MET A 32 -15.64 -8.36 10.75
C MET A 32 -14.72 -8.78 9.59
N ILE A 33 -13.41 -8.83 9.84
CA ILE A 33 -12.40 -9.21 8.83
C ILE A 33 -12.11 -10.72 8.88
N SER A 34 -12.08 -11.32 10.07
CA SER A 34 -11.75 -12.73 10.22
C SER A 34 -12.77 -13.62 9.51
N GLY A 35 -12.27 -14.60 8.74
CA GLY A 35 -13.10 -15.52 7.95
C GLY A 35 -13.58 -14.95 6.61
N LYS A 36 -13.40 -13.65 6.33
CA LYS A 36 -13.69 -13.06 5.03
C LYS A 36 -12.61 -13.35 4.01
N VAL A 37 -12.97 -13.26 2.74
CA VAL A 37 -12.04 -13.29 1.61
C VAL A 37 -11.66 -11.87 1.23
N GLY A 38 -10.38 -11.52 1.44
CA GLY A 38 -9.77 -10.27 1.01
C GLY A 38 -9.00 -10.46 -0.29
N VAL A 39 -9.45 -9.80 -1.36
CA VAL A 39 -8.81 -9.78 -2.68
C VAL A 39 -7.95 -8.52 -2.79
N VAL A 40 -6.64 -8.70 -2.91
CA VAL A 40 -5.67 -7.61 -3.06
C VAL A 40 -5.18 -7.59 -4.50
N CYS A 41 -5.53 -6.54 -5.24
CA CYS A 41 -5.10 -6.37 -6.62
C CYS A 41 -3.77 -5.63 -6.66
N GLY A 42 -2.71 -6.33 -7.09
CA GLY A 42 -1.32 -5.87 -7.01
C GLY A 42 -0.60 -6.38 -5.76
N TYR A 43 0.67 -6.74 -5.91
CA TYR A 43 1.52 -7.28 -4.85
C TYR A 43 2.90 -6.63 -4.82
N GLY A 44 2.94 -5.34 -5.14
CA GLY A 44 4.06 -4.44 -4.83
C GLY A 44 4.19 -4.18 -3.32
N ASP A 45 4.89 -3.11 -2.93
CA ASP A 45 5.11 -2.82 -1.50
C ASP A 45 3.79 -2.53 -0.75
N VAL A 46 2.88 -1.76 -1.37
CA VAL A 46 1.52 -1.49 -0.84
C VAL A 46 0.74 -2.80 -0.70
N GLY A 47 0.62 -3.57 -1.79
CA GLY A 47 -0.10 -4.85 -1.80
C GLY A 47 0.42 -5.86 -0.77
N LYS A 48 1.74 -5.95 -0.59
CA LYS A 48 2.35 -6.78 0.46
C LYS A 48 1.90 -6.36 1.86
N GLY A 49 1.84 -5.05 2.12
CA GLY A 49 1.39 -4.50 3.40
C GLY A 49 -0.08 -4.80 3.66
N CYS A 50 -0.92 -4.57 2.65
CA CYS A 50 -2.36 -4.83 2.67
C CYS A 50 -2.68 -6.32 2.90
N ALA A 51 -2.03 -7.21 2.16
CA ALA A 51 -2.19 -8.66 2.30
C ALA A 51 -1.77 -9.15 3.70
N ALA A 52 -0.64 -8.64 4.21
CA ALA A 52 -0.17 -8.98 5.55
C ALA A 52 -1.16 -8.52 6.64
N ALA A 53 -1.76 -7.33 6.51
CA ALA A 53 -2.76 -6.83 7.45
C ALA A 53 -4.01 -7.72 7.47
N LEU A 54 -4.57 -8.01 6.30
CA LEU A 54 -5.74 -8.88 6.13
C LEU A 54 -5.50 -10.28 6.72
N LYS A 55 -4.36 -10.91 6.37
CA LYS A 55 -3.97 -12.22 6.92
C LYS A 55 -3.81 -12.17 8.44
N GLY A 56 -3.16 -11.13 8.96
CA GLY A 56 -2.95 -10.93 10.39
C GLY A 56 -4.26 -10.80 11.19
N MET A 57 -5.33 -10.35 10.55
CA MET A 57 -6.68 -10.29 11.15
C MET A 57 -7.55 -11.51 10.79
N GLY A 58 -6.97 -12.58 10.24
CA GLY A 58 -7.64 -13.85 9.98
C GLY A 58 -8.49 -13.88 8.71
N ALA A 59 -8.31 -12.95 7.77
CA ALA A 59 -8.91 -13.07 6.45
C ALA A 59 -8.19 -14.14 5.60
N GLN A 60 -8.94 -14.77 4.70
CA GLN A 60 -8.38 -15.55 3.60
C GLN A 60 -7.96 -14.58 2.50
N VAL A 61 -6.67 -14.51 2.19
CA VAL A 61 -6.16 -13.52 1.24
C VAL A 61 -5.94 -14.15 -0.14
N VAL A 62 -6.49 -13.49 -1.14
CA VAL A 62 -6.27 -13.75 -2.56
C VAL A 62 -5.54 -12.55 -3.14
N VAL A 63 -4.56 -12.80 -4.00
CA VAL A 63 -3.79 -11.77 -4.70
C VAL A 63 -4.06 -11.87 -6.20
N THR A 64 -4.17 -10.74 -6.87
CA THR A 64 -4.12 -10.67 -8.34
C THR A 64 -2.84 -9.95 -8.76
N GLU A 65 -2.14 -10.48 -9.76
CA GLU A 65 -0.87 -9.91 -10.22
C GLU A 65 -0.62 -10.17 -11.70
N VAL A 66 0.03 -9.21 -12.33
CA VAL A 66 0.55 -9.29 -13.71
C VAL A 66 2.04 -9.60 -13.72
N ASP A 67 2.78 -9.21 -12.68
CA ASP A 67 4.21 -9.49 -12.56
C ASP A 67 4.42 -10.92 -11.98
N PRO A 68 5.06 -11.84 -12.72
CA PRO A 68 5.26 -13.21 -12.26
C PRO A 68 6.18 -13.32 -11.03
N ILE A 69 7.09 -12.38 -10.80
CA ILE A 69 7.95 -12.35 -9.61
C ILE A 69 7.11 -12.00 -8.39
N CYS A 70 6.28 -10.96 -8.48
CA CYS A 70 5.37 -10.56 -7.41
C CYS A 70 4.32 -11.65 -7.13
N ALA A 71 3.75 -12.25 -8.17
CA ALA A 71 2.83 -13.38 -8.04
C ALA A 71 3.49 -14.57 -7.33
N LEU A 72 4.72 -14.94 -7.71
CA LEU A 72 5.45 -16.02 -7.05
C LEU A 72 5.73 -15.69 -5.58
N GLN A 73 6.10 -14.45 -5.25
CA GLN A 73 6.25 -14.02 -3.86
C GLN A 73 4.95 -14.17 -3.07
N ALA A 74 3.80 -13.77 -3.63
CA ALA A 74 2.51 -13.94 -2.97
C ALA A 74 2.19 -15.41 -2.70
N ALA A 75 2.45 -16.28 -3.68
CA ALA A 75 2.26 -17.73 -3.53
C ALA A 75 3.16 -18.32 -2.45
N MET A 76 4.42 -17.88 -2.34
CA MET A 76 5.36 -18.34 -1.30
C MET A 76 4.94 -17.92 0.11
N GLU A 77 4.17 -16.84 0.26
CA GLU A 77 3.56 -16.42 1.53
C GLU A 77 2.25 -17.17 1.85
N GLY A 78 1.83 -18.10 0.97
CA GLY A 78 0.64 -18.91 1.12
C GLY A 78 -0.66 -18.25 0.62
N TYR A 79 -0.56 -17.15 -0.13
CA TYR A 79 -1.72 -16.52 -0.76
C TYR A 79 -2.09 -17.25 -2.05
N ARG A 80 -3.39 -17.39 -2.32
CA ARG A 80 -3.84 -17.83 -3.65
C ARG A 80 -3.63 -16.69 -4.63
N VAL A 81 -3.03 -16.97 -5.78
CA VAL A 81 -2.93 -16.01 -6.88
C VAL A 81 -3.97 -16.39 -7.93
N LEU A 82 -4.96 -15.52 -8.13
CA LEU A 82 -6.10 -15.72 -9.04
C LEU A 82 -6.35 -14.44 -9.84
N THR A 83 -7.22 -14.51 -10.85
CA THR A 83 -7.72 -13.31 -11.52
C THR A 83 -8.81 -12.63 -10.68
N VAL A 84 -9.15 -11.37 -11.00
CA VAL A 84 -10.29 -10.71 -10.35
C VAL A 84 -11.57 -11.48 -10.66
N GLU A 85 -11.72 -11.91 -11.91
CA GLU A 85 -12.84 -12.69 -12.44
C GLU A 85 -13.09 -13.97 -11.66
N ASP A 86 -12.03 -14.70 -11.30
CA ASP A 86 -12.12 -15.93 -10.51
C ASP A 86 -12.67 -15.70 -9.10
N THR A 87 -12.62 -14.47 -8.59
CA THR A 87 -13.07 -14.10 -7.23
C THR A 87 -14.48 -13.55 -7.16
N LEU A 88 -15.06 -13.21 -8.32
CA LEU A 88 -16.41 -12.65 -8.42
C LEU A 88 -17.44 -13.63 -7.84
N GLY A 89 -18.41 -13.10 -7.09
CA GLY A 89 -19.44 -13.88 -6.41
C GLY A 89 -19.05 -14.51 -5.06
N TRP A 90 -17.77 -14.53 -4.66
CA TRP A 90 -17.37 -15.06 -3.35
C TRP A 90 -16.35 -14.22 -2.57
N GLY A 91 -15.59 -13.33 -3.22
CA GLY A 91 -14.77 -12.32 -2.55
C GLY A 91 -15.62 -11.33 -1.73
N ASP A 92 -15.18 -11.01 -0.52
CA ASP A 92 -15.90 -10.10 0.38
C ASP A 92 -15.34 -8.67 0.36
N ILE A 93 -14.02 -8.52 0.23
CA ILE A 93 -13.33 -7.23 0.29
C ILE A 93 -12.35 -7.15 -0.86
N TYR A 94 -12.44 -6.12 -1.69
CA TYR A 94 -11.56 -5.86 -2.81
C TYR A 94 -10.75 -4.59 -2.53
N VAL A 95 -9.42 -4.69 -2.66
CA VAL A 95 -8.48 -3.61 -2.42
C VAL A 95 -7.54 -3.47 -3.61
N THR A 96 -7.60 -2.34 -4.31
CA THR A 96 -6.66 -2.05 -5.41
C THR A 96 -5.40 -1.35 -4.90
N THR A 97 -4.23 -1.83 -5.35
CA THR A 97 -2.90 -1.42 -4.86
C THR A 97 -1.87 -1.28 -5.98
N THR A 98 -2.31 -1.13 -7.23
CA THR A 98 -1.47 -1.32 -8.43
C THR A 98 -0.77 -0.05 -8.90
N GLY A 99 -1.33 1.13 -8.60
CA GLY A 99 -0.92 2.39 -9.22
C GLY A 99 -1.23 2.47 -10.71
N ASN A 100 -2.17 1.66 -11.21
CA ASN A 100 -2.53 1.55 -12.63
C ASN A 100 -3.98 2.03 -12.86
N TYR A 101 -4.62 1.62 -13.95
CA TYR A 101 -5.93 2.09 -14.38
C TYR A 101 -6.89 0.94 -14.66
N GLY A 102 -8.17 1.09 -14.28
CA GLY A 102 -9.24 0.18 -14.67
C GLY A 102 -9.04 -1.25 -14.18
N ILE A 103 -8.49 -1.41 -12.97
CA ILE A 103 -8.24 -2.71 -12.34
C ILE A 103 -9.54 -3.40 -11.96
N ILE A 104 -10.48 -2.63 -11.41
CA ILE A 104 -11.84 -3.07 -11.12
C ILE A 104 -12.81 -2.24 -11.95
N THR A 105 -13.39 -2.90 -12.95
CA THR A 105 -14.37 -2.32 -13.87
C THR A 105 -15.78 -2.31 -13.28
N ALA A 106 -16.64 -1.44 -13.80
CA ALA A 106 -18.04 -1.39 -13.37
C ALA A 106 -18.77 -2.72 -13.63
N ASP A 107 -18.46 -3.38 -14.75
CA ASP A 107 -19.02 -4.68 -15.10
C ASP A 107 -18.59 -5.80 -14.13
N GLN A 108 -17.33 -5.78 -13.66
CA GLN A 108 -16.86 -6.72 -12.64
C GLN A 108 -17.58 -6.46 -11.30
N MET A 109 -17.74 -5.20 -10.90
CA MET A 109 -18.46 -4.82 -9.67
C MET A 109 -19.90 -5.34 -9.67
N SER A 110 -20.61 -5.28 -10.81
CA SER A 110 -21.97 -5.81 -10.93
C SER A 110 -22.09 -7.32 -10.66
N LYS A 111 -20.98 -8.06 -10.78
CA LYS A 111 -20.89 -9.52 -10.60
C LYS A 111 -20.32 -9.92 -9.25
N MET A 112 -20.00 -8.96 -8.39
CA MET A 112 -19.49 -9.24 -7.04
C MET A 112 -20.57 -9.85 -6.15
N LYS A 113 -20.12 -10.53 -5.10
CA LYS A 113 -20.97 -11.03 -4.02
C LYS A 113 -21.81 -9.89 -3.44
N ASP A 114 -23.05 -10.19 -3.06
CA ASP A 114 -23.87 -9.22 -2.33
C ASP A 114 -23.13 -8.70 -1.09
N GLN A 115 -23.17 -7.38 -0.92
CA GLN A 115 -22.52 -6.60 0.12
C GLN A 115 -20.98 -6.70 0.12
N ALA A 116 -20.36 -6.99 -1.02
CA ALA A 116 -18.91 -6.87 -1.16
C ALA A 116 -18.47 -5.41 -0.92
N ILE A 117 -17.30 -5.25 -0.29
CA ILE A 117 -16.68 -3.95 -0.05
C ILE A 117 -15.59 -3.74 -1.10
N VAL A 118 -15.58 -2.58 -1.74
CA VAL A 118 -14.60 -2.21 -2.76
C VAL A 118 -13.90 -0.93 -2.32
N CYS A 119 -12.58 -0.94 -2.35
CA CYS A 119 -11.79 0.23 -1.99
C CYS A 119 -10.44 0.26 -2.71
N ASN A 120 -9.82 1.42 -2.70
CA ASN A 120 -8.54 1.67 -3.32
C ASN A 120 -7.57 2.26 -2.29
N ILE A 121 -6.33 1.82 -2.31
CA ILE A 121 -5.24 2.39 -1.50
C ILE A 121 -3.99 2.65 -2.35
N GLY A 122 -4.14 2.61 -3.67
CA GLY A 122 -3.13 3.02 -4.64
C GLY A 122 -2.99 4.53 -4.75
N HIS A 123 -2.46 5.01 -5.89
CA HIS A 123 -2.03 6.41 -6.00
C HIS A 123 -3.15 7.39 -6.40
N PHE A 124 -4.05 6.96 -7.30
CA PHE A 124 -5.14 7.78 -7.83
C PHE A 124 -6.47 7.02 -7.76
N ASP A 125 -7.57 7.71 -8.03
CA ASP A 125 -8.95 7.20 -8.00
C ASP A 125 -9.34 6.33 -9.21
N ASN A 126 -8.47 6.23 -10.20
CA ASN A 126 -8.75 5.59 -11.48
C ASN A 126 -8.42 4.09 -11.56
N GLU A 127 -8.00 3.47 -10.44
CA GLU A 127 -7.89 2.01 -10.35
C GLU A 127 -9.28 1.33 -10.38
N ILE A 128 -10.32 2.05 -9.97
CA ILE A 128 -11.71 1.60 -9.98
C ILE A 128 -12.48 2.48 -10.97
N GLU A 129 -13.29 1.89 -11.85
CA GLU A 129 -14.10 2.65 -12.81
C GLU A 129 -15.35 3.29 -12.15
N VAL A 130 -15.15 4.22 -11.21
CA VAL A 130 -16.25 4.86 -10.46
C VAL A 130 -17.15 5.69 -11.37
N ASP A 131 -16.60 6.42 -12.34
CA ASP A 131 -17.41 7.21 -13.29
C ASP A 131 -18.36 6.32 -14.10
N ARG A 132 -17.86 5.19 -14.61
CA ARG A 132 -18.69 4.23 -15.35
C ARG A 132 -19.70 3.53 -14.47
N LEU A 133 -19.39 3.34 -13.18
CA LEU A 133 -20.33 2.80 -12.19
C LEU A 133 -21.47 3.78 -11.92
N ASN A 134 -21.17 5.08 -11.79
CA ASN A 134 -22.17 6.13 -11.58
C ASN A 134 -23.10 6.30 -12.79
N ASP A 135 -22.56 6.15 -14.00
CA ASP A 135 -23.31 6.25 -15.25
C ASP A 135 -24.03 4.95 -15.66
N MET A 136 -23.87 3.87 -14.88
CA MET A 136 -24.39 2.55 -15.24
C MET A 136 -25.94 2.52 -15.15
N PRO A 137 -26.66 2.14 -16.23
CA PRO A 137 -28.12 2.15 -16.23
C PRO A 137 -28.73 1.22 -15.17
N GLY A 138 -29.66 1.76 -14.39
CA GLY A 138 -30.42 0.99 -13.39
C GLY A 138 -29.65 0.71 -12.09
N VAL A 139 -28.48 1.31 -11.90
CA VAL A 139 -27.79 1.29 -10.61
C VAL A 139 -28.37 2.37 -9.71
N ASP A 140 -28.77 1.97 -8.51
CA ASP A 140 -29.24 2.86 -7.44
C ASP A 140 -28.10 3.14 -6.47
N ILE A 141 -27.90 4.41 -6.10
CA ILE A 141 -26.78 4.86 -5.27
C ILE A 141 -27.35 5.47 -3.98
N GLU A 142 -26.99 4.89 -2.86
CA GLU A 142 -27.38 5.34 -1.52
C GLU A 142 -26.12 5.78 -0.75
N GLU A 143 -26.05 7.06 -0.36
CA GLU A 143 -25.00 7.55 0.54
C GLU A 143 -25.27 7.02 1.95
N ILE A 144 -24.36 6.18 2.46
CA ILE A 144 -24.45 5.60 3.82
C ILE A 144 -23.73 6.48 4.84
N LYS A 145 -22.58 7.03 4.44
CA LYS A 145 -21.79 7.99 5.23
C LYS A 145 -21.26 9.09 4.31
N PRO A 146 -21.36 10.38 4.71
CA PRO A 146 -20.84 11.50 3.93
C PRO A 146 -19.30 11.59 3.95
N ASP A 147 -18.75 12.41 3.05
CA ASP A 147 -17.30 12.56 2.85
C ASP A 147 -16.53 12.99 4.10
N ASP A 148 -17.11 13.81 4.97
CA ASP A 148 -16.48 14.32 6.20
C ASP A 148 -16.41 13.28 7.33
N GLN A 149 -17.04 12.13 7.16
CA GLN A 149 -17.10 11.02 8.13
C GLN A 149 -16.48 9.72 7.60
N GLY A 150 -15.82 9.79 6.44
CA GLY A 150 -15.30 8.62 5.74
C GLY A 150 -16.32 8.03 4.80
N ALA A 151 -16.36 8.59 3.57
CA ALA A 151 -17.40 8.32 2.58
C ALA A 151 -17.66 6.81 2.37
N VAL A 152 -18.93 6.43 2.43
CA VAL A 152 -19.40 5.09 2.09
C VAL A 152 -20.65 5.22 1.25
N ASP A 153 -20.56 4.73 0.02
CA ASP A 153 -21.68 4.71 -0.92
C ASP A 153 -22.07 3.25 -1.19
N LYS A 154 -23.37 2.96 -1.12
CA LYS A 154 -23.91 1.66 -1.49
C LYS A 154 -24.46 1.74 -2.91
N TYR A 155 -23.99 0.84 -3.76
CA TYR A 155 -24.46 0.70 -5.14
C TYR A 155 -25.30 -0.57 -5.23
N THR A 156 -26.55 -0.45 -5.66
CA THR A 156 -27.45 -1.60 -5.87
C THR A 156 -27.66 -1.80 -7.36
N PHE A 157 -27.31 -2.98 -7.86
CA PHE A 157 -27.38 -3.32 -9.29
C PHE A 157 -28.76 -3.85 -9.69
N PRO A 158 -29.13 -3.84 -10.99
CA PRO A 158 -30.38 -4.43 -11.48
C PRO A 158 -30.57 -5.92 -11.13
N GLY A 159 -29.46 -6.65 -10.92
CA GLY A 159 -29.48 -8.05 -10.48
C GLY A 159 -29.88 -8.25 -9.01
N GLY A 160 -30.02 -7.17 -8.23
CA GLY A 160 -30.45 -7.15 -6.84
C GLY A 160 -29.31 -7.24 -5.82
N ASN A 161 -28.10 -7.58 -6.22
CA ASN A 161 -26.92 -7.49 -5.36
C ASN A 161 -26.49 -6.03 -5.17
N SER A 162 -25.91 -5.75 -4.00
CA SER A 162 -25.29 -4.45 -3.71
C SER A 162 -23.80 -4.59 -3.42
N ILE A 163 -23.05 -3.50 -3.57
CA ILE A 163 -21.68 -3.35 -3.04
C ILE A 163 -21.57 -2.07 -2.22
N TYR A 164 -20.52 -1.98 -1.40
CA TYR A 164 -20.13 -0.76 -0.70
C TYR A 164 -18.81 -0.25 -1.26
N LEU A 165 -18.82 0.95 -1.83
CA LEU A 165 -17.62 1.64 -2.32
C LEU A 165 -17.14 2.62 -1.24
N LEU A 166 -15.86 2.53 -0.89
CA LEU A 166 -15.26 3.39 0.12
C LEU A 166 -14.56 4.58 -0.53
N ALA A 167 -14.66 5.75 0.10
CA ALA A 167 -13.99 6.99 -0.30
C ALA A 167 -14.21 7.41 -1.77
N LYS A 168 -15.30 6.95 -2.41
CA LYS A 168 -15.58 7.16 -3.84
C LYS A 168 -14.43 6.69 -4.74
N GLY A 169 -13.76 5.59 -4.37
CA GLY A 169 -12.61 5.05 -5.09
C GLY A 169 -11.28 5.78 -4.88
N ARG A 170 -11.25 6.85 -4.06
CA ARG A 170 -9.99 7.49 -3.63
C ARG A 170 -9.30 6.66 -2.54
N LEU A 171 -8.14 7.14 -2.07
CA LEU A 171 -7.31 6.46 -1.09
C LEU A 171 -8.06 6.23 0.24
N VAL A 172 -8.44 4.98 0.51
CA VAL A 172 -9.29 4.59 1.64
C VAL A 172 -8.68 4.87 3.01
N ASN A 173 -7.36 4.70 3.14
CA ASN A 173 -6.68 4.93 4.41
C ASN A 173 -6.65 6.42 4.81
N LEU A 174 -6.71 7.33 3.85
CA LEU A 174 -6.79 8.77 4.07
C LEU A 174 -8.23 9.27 4.05
N GLY A 175 -9.07 8.73 3.17
CA GLY A 175 -10.45 9.13 2.98
C GLY A 175 -11.36 8.64 4.11
N CYS A 176 -11.11 7.45 4.65
CA CYS A 176 -11.92 6.83 5.70
C CYS A 176 -11.19 6.71 7.05
N ALA A 177 -9.94 7.15 7.13
CA ALA A 177 -9.16 7.16 8.37
C ALA A 177 -8.16 8.34 8.37
N THR A 178 -7.00 8.18 9.01
CA THR A 178 -6.02 9.26 9.21
C THR A 178 -4.68 8.99 8.52
N GLY A 179 -4.66 8.05 7.58
CA GLY A 179 -3.45 7.64 6.87
C GLY A 179 -2.47 6.89 7.75
N HIS A 180 -1.20 6.97 7.37
CA HIS A 180 -0.13 6.23 8.02
C HIS A 180 0.24 6.84 9.39
N PRO A 181 0.58 6.01 10.39
CA PRO A 181 1.00 6.50 11.70
C PRO A 181 2.25 7.41 11.65
N SER A 182 2.38 8.31 12.63
CA SER A 182 3.45 9.31 12.66
C SER A 182 4.86 8.69 12.59
N PHE A 183 5.09 7.53 13.21
CA PHE A 183 6.41 6.88 13.23
C PHE A 183 6.87 6.46 11.82
N VAL A 184 5.98 5.87 11.02
CA VAL A 184 6.35 5.49 9.65
C VAL A 184 6.52 6.73 8.77
N MET A 185 5.64 7.74 8.91
CA MET A 185 5.76 9.01 8.18
C MET A 185 7.03 9.79 8.54
N SER A 186 7.54 9.63 9.77
CA SER A 186 8.81 10.21 10.20
C SER A 186 9.97 9.77 9.31
N ASN A 187 9.97 8.52 8.81
CA ASN A 187 11.01 8.04 7.90
C ASN A 187 10.94 8.78 6.56
N SER A 188 9.75 8.85 5.96
CA SER A 188 9.50 9.56 4.69
C SER A 188 9.82 11.05 4.79
N PHE A 189 9.42 11.70 5.87
CA PHE A 189 9.65 13.13 6.07
C PHE A 189 11.09 13.45 6.46
N THR A 190 11.81 12.54 7.13
CA THR A 190 13.26 12.67 7.32
C THR A 190 13.99 12.59 5.97
N ASN A 191 13.62 11.65 5.09
CA ASN A 191 14.16 11.62 3.72
C ASN A 191 13.88 12.92 2.96
N GLN A 192 12.65 13.44 3.03
CA GLN A 192 12.30 14.72 2.38
C GLN A 192 13.16 15.87 2.93
N ALA A 193 13.30 15.99 4.25
CA ALA A 193 14.12 17.03 4.86
C ALA A 193 15.59 16.92 4.44
N LEU A 194 16.17 15.72 4.45
CA LEU A 194 17.56 15.50 4.04
C LEU A 194 17.76 15.73 2.54
N ALA A 195 16.80 15.36 1.70
CA ALA A 195 16.84 15.67 0.27
C ALA A 195 16.81 17.18 0.01
N GLN A 196 15.97 17.93 0.73
CA GLN A 196 15.94 19.39 0.64
C GLN A 196 17.27 20.02 1.08
N ILE A 197 17.84 19.54 2.19
CA ILE A 197 19.14 20.01 2.69
C ILE A 197 20.26 19.72 1.69
N GLU A 198 20.30 18.52 1.11
CA GLU A 198 21.30 18.10 0.12
C GLU A 198 21.19 18.96 -1.15
N LEU A 199 20.00 19.07 -1.74
CA LEU A 199 19.79 19.88 -2.93
C LEU A 199 20.15 21.35 -2.71
N TRP A 200 19.79 21.90 -1.54
CA TRP A 200 20.12 23.29 -1.21
C TRP A 200 21.63 23.52 -1.04
N LYS A 201 22.32 22.62 -0.34
CA LYS A 201 23.77 22.76 -0.05
C LYS A 201 24.67 22.37 -1.20
N GLN A 202 24.19 21.52 -2.11
CA GLN A 202 24.99 20.90 -3.17
C GLN A 202 24.39 21.13 -4.56
N LEU A 203 23.65 22.23 -4.75
CA LEU A 203 22.91 22.50 -5.99
C LEU A 203 23.78 22.36 -7.25
N GLU A 204 25.03 22.81 -7.18
CA GLU A 204 25.99 22.77 -8.29
C GLU A 204 26.39 21.35 -8.71
N LYS A 205 26.19 20.33 -7.86
CA LYS A 205 26.48 18.92 -8.19
C LYS A 205 25.39 18.27 -9.05
N TYR A 206 24.21 18.88 -9.15
CA TYR A 206 23.05 18.27 -9.79
C TYR A 206 22.71 19.01 -11.09
N SER A 207 22.69 18.29 -12.20
CA SER A 207 22.04 18.74 -13.44
C SER A 207 20.56 18.33 -13.43
N PRO A 208 19.68 18.94 -14.24
CA PRO A 208 18.29 18.49 -14.37
C PRO A 208 18.19 16.98 -14.63
N GLY A 209 17.48 16.27 -13.76
CA GLY A 209 17.41 14.81 -13.77
C GLY A 209 16.75 14.24 -12.51
N VAL A 210 16.58 12.92 -12.49
CA VAL A 210 16.03 12.19 -11.34
C VAL A 210 17.15 11.46 -10.62
N TYR A 211 17.37 11.83 -9.35
CA TYR A 211 18.40 11.24 -8.49
C TYR A 211 17.77 10.49 -7.33
N ILE A 212 18.46 9.46 -6.82
CA ILE A 212 18.10 8.77 -5.59
C ILE A 212 19.01 9.31 -4.48
N LEU A 213 18.51 9.38 -3.25
CA LEU A 213 19.33 9.78 -2.10
C LEU A 213 20.52 8.82 -1.93
N PRO A 214 21.73 9.33 -1.65
CA PRO A 214 22.89 8.48 -1.35
C PRO A 214 22.61 7.48 -0.23
N LYS A 215 23.10 6.25 -0.36
CA LYS A 215 22.81 5.16 0.59
C LYS A 215 23.14 5.48 2.05
N HIS A 216 24.21 6.23 2.31
CA HIS A 216 24.57 6.63 3.67
C HIS A 216 23.52 7.55 4.31
N ILE A 217 22.82 8.38 3.52
CA ILE A 217 21.71 9.22 4.01
C ILE A 217 20.54 8.31 4.40
N ASP A 218 20.23 7.31 3.59
CA ASP A 218 19.15 6.39 3.89
C ASP A 218 19.43 5.51 5.12
N GLU A 219 20.66 5.03 5.28
CA GLU A 219 21.11 4.35 6.50
C GLU A 219 21.05 5.25 7.73
N GLU A 220 21.31 6.55 7.57
CA GLU A 220 21.19 7.53 8.65
C GLU A 220 19.72 7.77 9.03
N VAL A 221 18.81 7.85 8.05
CA VAL A 221 17.37 7.89 8.33
C VAL A 221 16.98 6.69 9.20
N ALA A 222 17.39 5.48 8.83
CA ALA A 222 17.11 4.29 9.64
C ALA A 222 17.69 4.42 11.05
N ARG A 223 18.96 4.81 11.17
CA ARG A 223 19.69 4.95 12.45
C ARG A 223 18.98 5.90 13.42
N LEU A 224 18.48 7.03 12.93
CA LEU A 224 17.77 8.04 13.72
C LEU A 224 16.48 7.50 14.38
N HIS A 225 15.89 6.43 13.85
CA HIS A 225 14.63 5.88 14.36
C HIS A 225 14.83 4.71 15.34
N LEU A 226 16.02 4.10 15.41
CA LEU A 226 16.25 2.85 16.15
C LEU A 226 16.14 3.00 17.67
N GLU A 227 16.67 4.09 18.24
CA GLU A 227 16.64 4.31 19.69
C GLU A 227 15.20 4.38 20.22
N LYS A 228 14.30 5.02 19.47
CA LYS A 228 12.89 5.18 19.85
C LYS A 228 12.16 3.85 20.05
N ILE A 229 12.58 2.80 19.35
CA ILE A 229 12.02 1.45 19.43
C ILE A 229 12.94 0.48 20.19
N GLY A 230 13.95 1.00 20.91
CA GLY A 230 14.84 0.21 21.77
C GLY A 230 15.84 -0.68 21.01
N CYS A 231 16.03 -0.45 19.71
CA CYS A 231 16.98 -1.21 18.91
C CYS A 231 18.42 -0.76 19.19
N LYS A 232 19.31 -1.72 19.43
CA LYS A 232 20.76 -1.48 19.60
C LYS A 232 21.53 -2.10 18.43
N LEU A 233 22.28 -1.27 17.72
CA LEU A 233 23.11 -1.72 16.60
C LEU A 233 24.37 -2.43 17.10
N THR A 234 24.70 -3.55 16.46
CA THR A 234 26.03 -4.14 16.57
C THR A 234 27.02 -3.31 15.75
N THR A 235 28.21 -3.06 16.29
CA THR A 235 29.30 -2.38 15.57
C THR A 235 30.24 -3.41 14.99
N LEU A 236 30.59 -3.26 13.70
CA LEU A 236 31.62 -4.09 13.07
C LEU A 236 32.98 -3.78 13.68
N SER A 237 33.75 -4.83 14.01
CA SER A 237 35.20 -4.68 14.19
C SER A 237 35.89 -4.39 12.84
N ASP A 238 37.08 -3.80 12.88
CA ASP A 238 37.87 -3.52 11.68
C ASP A 238 38.13 -4.78 10.84
N GLN A 239 38.37 -5.92 11.50
CA GLN A 239 38.57 -7.20 10.83
C GLN A 239 37.31 -7.66 10.07
N GLN A 240 36.12 -7.51 10.67
CA GLN A 240 34.86 -7.87 10.01
C GLN A 240 34.55 -6.94 8.85
N ALA A 241 34.74 -5.62 9.03
CA ALA A 241 34.51 -4.62 7.99
C ALA A 241 35.43 -4.86 6.78
N SER A 242 36.73 -5.11 7.03
CA SER A 242 37.67 -5.48 5.98
C SER A 242 37.33 -6.80 5.29
N TYR A 243 36.85 -7.80 6.03
CA TYR A 243 36.50 -9.12 5.48
C TYR A 243 35.37 -9.04 4.44
N ILE A 244 34.35 -8.22 4.70
CA ILE A 244 33.21 -8.04 3.78
C ILE A 244 33.35 -6.84 2.84
N GLY A 245 34.47 -6.11 2.90
CA GLY A 245 34.78 -5.01 1.99
C GLY A 245 33.94 -3.75 2.20
N VAL A 246 33.61 -3.39 3.45
CA VAL A 246 32.86 -2.16 3.78
C VAL A 246 33.60 -1.31 4.80
N ALA A 247 33.25 -0.03 4.92
CA ALA A 247 33.72 0.79 6.03
C ALA A 247 32.97 0.43 7.34
N PRO A 248 33.58 0.55 8.53
CA PRO A 248 32.91 0.25 9.80
C PRO A 248 31.62 1.06 10.04
N GLY A 249 31.53 2.28 9.47
CA GLY A 249 30.36 3.15 9.54
C GLY A 249 29.35 3.01 8.40
N GLY A 250 29.61 2.14 7.42
CA GLY A 250 28.81 2.00 6.19
C GLY A 250 29.26 2.93 5.06
N PRO A 251 28.57 2.92 3.90
CA PRO A 251 27.39 2.12 3.61
C PRO A 251 27.65 0.61 3.62
N TYR A 252 26.69 -0.17 4.13
CA TYR A 252 26.86 -1.60 4.41
C TYR A 252 26.41 -2.53 3.28
N LYS A 253 25.83 -1.96 2.21
CA LYS A 253 25.27 -2.72 1.09
C LYS A 253 25.61 -2.03 -0.23
N ALA A 254 25.74 -2.82 -1.30
CA ALA A 254 25.92 -2.30 -2.65
C ALA A 254 24.67 -1.55 -3.15
N GLU A 255 24.82 -0.71 -4.17
CA GLU A 255 23.69 0.08 -4.72
C GLU A 255 22.56 -0.78 -5.28
N HIS A 256 22.88 -1.89 -5.95
CA HIS A 256 21.89 -2.80 -6.54
C HIS A 256 21.17 -3.70 -5.52
N TYR A 257 21.50 -3.58 -4.23
CA TYR A 257 20.90 -4.38 -3.17
C TYR A 257 19.44 -3.97 -2.97
N ARG A 258 18.51 -4.94 -2.99
CA ARG A 258 17.05 -4.73 -2.94
C ARG A 258 16.49 -4.56 -1.53
N TYR A 259 17.38 -4.25 -0.58
CA TYR A 259 17.18 -4.22 0.87
C TYR A 259 17.24 -5.60 1.53
#